data_AF-A0A932HCD5-F1
#
_entry.id   AF-A0A932HCD5-F1
#
_cell.length_a   1.000
_cell.length_b   1.000
_cell.length_c   1.000
_cell.angle_alpha   90.00
_cell.angle_beta   90.00
_cell.angle_gamma   90.00
#
_symmetry.space_group_name_H-M   'P 1'
#
loop_
_entity.id
_entity.type
_entity.pdbx_description
1 polymer ?
#
loop_
_entity_poly.entity_id
_entity_poly.type
_entity_poly.pdbx_seq_one_letter_code
_entity_poly.pdbx_strand_id
1 'polypeptide(L)'
;MGEAWKRLDLGGGGLQSANVRLAKMLKRRRIAYRLLAAFPLGLHRSYLQDPRGAWAFRAITASGVVTVLSGWTLGGALMLLLVAGLALHDIRWIDDRVARLNKRLRMQVYLGQTPGPPPGFRGRFAEGDPDEYPPIKELEQPAHRRQQDAGHARRARAPSLAEQERLLRELVAARKKRNGE
;
A
#
# COMPACT_ATOMS: atom_id res chain seq x y z
N MET A 1 -11.38 21.00 4.72
CA MET A 1 -10.20 20.92 5.62
C MET A 1 -9.02 20.22 4.91
N GLY A 2 -8.46 20.77 3.82
CA GLY A 2 -7.76 19.92 2.82
C GLY A 2 -6.24 19.98 2.75
N GLU A 3 -5.61 21.16 2.81
CA GLU A 3 -4.21 21.29 2.36
C GLU A 3 -3.34 22.22 3.21
N ALA A 4 -3.88 22.84 4.26
CA ALA A 4 -3.14 23.77 5.12
C ALA A 4 -1.92 23.10 5.79
N TRP A 5 -2.02 21.82 6.13
CA TRP A 5 -0.92 21.04 6.71
C TRP A 5 0.29 20.88 5.75
N LYS A 6 0.09 20.96 4.42
CA LYS A 6 1.20 20.85 3.46
C LYS A 6 2.07 22.10 3.40
N ARG A 7 1.59 23.23 3.93
CA ARG A 7 2.26 24.54 3.92
C ARG A 7 2.92 24.90 5.25
N LEU A 8 2.72 24.10 6.30
CA LEU A 8 3.45 24.24 7.55
C LEU A 8 4.84 23.64 7.38
N ASP A 9 5.80 24.46 6.97
CA ASP A 9 7.20 24.08 6.89
C ASP A 9 7.81 24.14 8.29
N LEU A 10 7.80 23.01 9.00
CA LEU A 10 8.40 22.89 10.32
C LEU A 10 9.92 22.76 10.18
N GLY A 11 10.59 23.82 9.73
CA GLY A 11 11.98 24.22 10.00
C GLY A 11 13.11 23.18 9.98
N GLY A 12 12.90 21.97 9.51
CA GLY A 12 13.85 20.88 9.54
C GLY A 12 13.65 20.02 8.30
N GLY A 13 14.68 19.91 7.47
CA GLY A 13 14.70 19.15 6.22
C GLY A 13 14.59 17.62 6.40
N GLY A 14 13.78 17.15 7.35
CA GLY A 14 13.57 15.76 7.71
C GLY A 14 12.11 15.36 7.53
N LEU A 15 11.89 14.27 6.79
CA LEU A 15 10.63 13.53 6.62
C LEU A 15 9.41 14.25 6.01
N GLN A 16 9.08 15.49 6.37
CA GLN A 16 7.90 16.18 5.83
C GLN A 16 8.11 16.62 4.38
N SER A 17 9.25 17.25 4.09
CA SER A 17 9.67 17.59 2.72
C SER A 17 9.81 16.32 1.85
N ALA A 18 10.28 15.21 2.44
CA ALA A 18 10.31 13.89 1.83
C ALA A 18 8.94 13.41 1.39
N ASN A 19 7.96 13.48 2.29
CA ASN A 19 6.60 13.04 2.07
C ASN A 19 5.89 13.91 1.02
N VAL A 20 6.11 15.22 1.04
CA VAL A 20 5.59 16.13 0.01
C VAL A 20 6.20 15.80 -1.36
N ARG A 21 7.52 15.59 -1.42
CA ARG A 21 8.22 15.21 -2.66
C ARG A 21 7.73 13.86 -3.19
N LEU A 22 7.60 12.87 -2.30
CA LEU A 22 7.07 11.55 -2.62
C LEU A 22 5.64 11.63 -3.17
N ALA A 23 4.76 12.38 -2.50
CA ALA A 23 3.37 12.55 -2.93
C ALA A 23 3.25 13.15 -4.34
N LYS A 24 4.16 14.04 -4.73
CA LYS A 24 4.24 14.61 -6.09
C LYS A 24 4.70 13.57 -7.13
N MET A 25 5.53 12.60 -6.74
CA MET A 25 6.08 11.59 -7.65
C MET A 25 5.16 10.38 -7.87
N LEU A 26 4.28 10.07 -6.91
CA LEU A 26 3.39 8.91 -6.98
C LEU A 26 2.49 8.94 -8.23
N LYS A 27 2.47 7.81 -8.93
CA LYS A 27 1.61 7.59 -10.09
C LYS A 27 0.18 7.31 -9.62
N ARG A 28 -0.80 7.88 -10.33
CA ARG A 28 -2.24 7.76 -10.03
C ARG A 28 -2.92 6.87 -11.06
N ARG A 29 -3.68 5.88 -10.58
CA ARG A 29 -4.47 4.95 -11.42
C ARG A 29 -5.41 5.69 -12.35
N ARG A 30 -6.17 6.67 -11.82
CA ARG A 30 -7.10 7.49 -12.60
C ARG A 30 -6.44 8.19 -13.80
N ILE A 31 -5.20 8.65 -13.64
CA ILE A 31 -4.46 9.29 -14.74
C ILE A 31 -4.05 8.25 -15.76
N ALA A 32 -3.54 7.09 -15.34
CA ALA A 32 -3.18 6.01 -16.24
C ALA A 32 -4.38 5.55 -17.10
N TYR A 33 -5.57 5.38 -16.50
CA TYR A 33 -6.79 5.04 -17.23
C TYR A 33 -7.27 6.15 -18.17
N ARG A 34 -7.17 7.43 -17.77
CA ARG A 34 -7.48 8.55 -18.68
C ARG A 34 -6.54 8.57 -19.89
N LEU A 35 -5.25 8.29 -19.68
CA LEU A 35 -4.29 8.22 -20.78
C LEU A 35 -4.49 6.97 -21.65
N LEU A 36 -5.04 5.89 -21.09
CA LEU A 36 -5.41 4.68 -21.84
C LEU A 36 -6.56 4.95 -22.82
N ALA A 37 -7.45 5.91 -22.55
CA ALA A 37 -8.47 6.31 -23.54
C ALA A 37 -7.84 6.81 -24.86
N ALA A 38 -6.62 7.34 -24.79
CA ALA A 38 -5.78 7.68 -25.94
C ALA A 38 -4.70 6.60 -26.21
N PHE A 39 -5.05 5.32 -26.04
CA PHE A 39 -4.13 4.19 -26.22
C PHE A 39 -3.35 4.18 -27.55
N PRO A 40 -3.89 4.65 -28.71
CA PRO A 40 -3.12 4.59 -29.96
C PRO A 40 -1.82 5.41 -29.89
N LEU A 41 -1.79 6.42 -29.01
CA LEU A 41 -0.62 7.27 -28.78
C LEU A 41 0.40 6.67 -27.79
N GLY A 42 0.03 5.59 -27.10
CA GLY A 42 0.88 4.93 -26.09
C GLY A 42 1.15 5.77 -24.83
N LEU A 43 0.35 6.80 -24.56
CA LEU A 43 0.60 7.77 -23.47
C LEU A 43 0.54 7.13 -22.08
N HIS A 44 -0.34 6.15 -21.89
CA HIS A 44 -0.46 5.40 -20.63
C HIS A 44 0.84 4.65 -20.30
N ARG A 45 1.49 4.07 -21.32
CA ARG A 45 2.79 3.38 -21.18
C ARG A 45 3.93 4.35 -20.92
N SER A 46 3.96 5.50 -21.60
CA SER A 46 4.94 6.56 -21.30
C SER A 46 4.81 7.05 -19.86
N TYR A 47 3.59 7.27 -19.37
CA TYR A 47 3.34 7.71 -18.00
C TYR A 47 3.81 6.69 -16.95
N LEU A 48 3.65 5.40 -17.27
CA LEU A 48 4.11 4.25 -16.47
C LEU A 48 5.58 3.88 -16.70
N GLN A 49 6.39 4.79 -17.26
CA GLN A 49 7.83 4.60 -17.48
C GLN A 49 8.15 3.34 -18.30
N ASP A 50 7.33 3.05 -19.31
CA ASP A 50 7.54 1.97 -20.29
C ASP A 50 7.77 2.56 -21.69
N PRO A 51 8.97 3.09 -22.00
CA PRO A 51 9.22 3.77 -23.27
C PRO A 51 9.16 2.80 -24.46
N ARG A 52 9.61 1.56 -24.28
CA ARG A 52 9.57 0.53 -25.33
C ARG A 52 8.14 0.18 -25.69
N GLY A 53 7.29 -0.06 -24.68
CA GLY A 53 5.88 -0.32 -24.89
C GLY A 53 5.15 0.87 -25.53
N ALA A 54 5.47 2.10 -25.13
CA ALA A 54 4.88 3.30 -25.72
C ALA A 54 5.22 3.46 -27.22
N TRP A 55 6.48 3.23 -27.59
CA TRP A 55 6.90 3.25 -28.99
C TRP A 55 6.29 2.11 -29.80
N ALA A 56 6.13 0.92 -29.22
CA ALA A 56 5.45 -0.18 -29.88
C ALA A 56 3.99 0.17 -30.24
N PHE A 57 3.23 0.78 -29.32
CA PHE A 57 1.87 1.25 -29.60
C PHE A 57 1.83 2.26 -30.76
N ARG A 58 2.74 3.23 -30.75
CA ARG A 58 2.84 4.26 -31.81
C ARG A 58 3.21 3.65 -33.16
N ALA A 59 4.19 2.74 -33.17
CA ALA A 59 4.65 2.07 -34.38
C ALA A 59 3.52 1.23 -34.99
N ILE A 60 2.87 0.36 -34.21
CA ILE A 60 1.78 -0.49 -34.71
C ILE A 60 0.59 0.37 -35.17
N THR A 61 0.23 1.42 -34.42
CA THR A 61 -0.84 2.34 -34.83
C THR A 61 -0.50 3.04 -36.13
N ALA A 62 0.70 3.61 -36.26
CA ALA A 62 1.15 4.29 -37.47
C ALA A 62 1.20 3.34 -38.67
N SER A 63 1.76 2.13 -38.50
CA SER A 63 1.77 1.08 -39.52
C SER A 63 0.36 0.66 -39.93
N GLY A 64 -0.56 0.53 -38.96
CA GLY A 64 -1.96 0.21 -39.23
C GLY A 64 -2.63 1.29 -40.08
N VAL A 65 -2.45 2.56 -39.72
CA VAL A 65 -2.99 3.70 -40.48
C VAL A 65 -2.41 3.75 -41.90
N VAL A 66 -1.08 3.65 -42.05
CA VAL A 66 -0.42 3.65 -43.37
C VAL A 66 -0.93 2.49 -44.24
N THR A 67 -1.11 1.30 -43.64
CA THR A 67 -1.64 0.12 -44.35
C THR A 67 -3.10 0.31 -44.80
N VAL A 68 -3.94 0.98 -44.01
CA VAL A 68 -5.30 1.34 -44.45
C VAL A 68 -5.24 2.32 -45.61
N LEU A 69 -4.38 3.35 -45.52
CA LEU A 69 -4.24 4.39 -46.54
C LEU A 69 -3.65 3.87 -47.86
N SER A 70 -2.83 2.82 -47.83
CA SER A 70 -2.31 2.16 -49.03
C SER A 70 -3.33 1.25 -49.73
N GLY A 71 -4.56 1.16 -49.21
CA GLY A 71 -5.66 0.37 -49.78
C GLY A 71 -5.79 -1.04 -49.22
N TRP A 72 -4.85 -1.50 -48.39
CA TRP A 72 -4.96 -2.81 -47.73
C TRP A 72 -5.74 -2.71 -46.42
N THR A 73 -7.04 -2.43 -46.55
CA THR A 73 -7.95 -2.15 -45.44
C THR A 73 -8.03 -3.28 -44.42
N LEU A 74 -8.06 -4.54 -44.87
CA LEU A 74 -8.11 -5.70 -43.98
C LEU A 74 -6.84 -5.82 -43.12
N GLY A 75 -5.66 -5.65 -43.72
CA GLY A 75 -4.38 -5.70 -42.99
C GLY A 75 -4.28 -4.58 -41.95
N GLY A 76 -4.67 -3.36 -42.34
CA GLY A 76 -4.71 -2.22 -41.43
C GLY A 76 -5.72 -2.41 -40.28
N ALA A 77 -6.91 -2.94 -40.57
CA ALA A 77 -7.94 -3.24 -39.57
C ALA A 77 -7.45 -4.28 -38.56
N LEU A 78 -6.79 -5.35 -39.00
CA LEU A 78 -6.20 -6.36 -38.11
C LEU A 78 -5.14 -5.75 -37.18
N MET A 79 -4.29 -4.85 -37.68
CA MET A 79 -3.32 -4.15 -36.83
C MET A 79 -4.01 -3.26 -35.79
N LEU A 80 -5.02 -2.49 -36.18
CA LEU A 80 -5.76 -1.63 -35.23
C LEU A 80 -6.50 -2.47 -34.18
N LEU A 81 -7.08 -3.61 -34.59
CA LEU A 81 -7.69 -4.58 -33.68
C LEU A 81 -6.67 -5.13 -32.68
N LEU A 82 -5.46 -5.47 -33.15
CA LEU A 82 -4.36 -5.91 -32.29
C LEU A 82 -4.00 -4.84 -31.24
N VAL A 83 -3.88 -3.56 -31.65
CA VAL A 83 -3.60 -2.47 -30.71
C VAL A 83 -4.72 -2.33 -29.67
N ALA A 84 -5.99 -2.43 -30.08
CA ALA A 84 -7.13 -2.40 -29.17
C ALA A 84 -7.10 -3.59 -28.18
N GLY A 85 -6.77 -4.79 -28.65
CA GLY A 85 -6.58 -5.99 -27.81
C GLY A 85 -5.46 -5.82 -26.78
N LEU A 86 -4.33 -5.23 -27.18
CA LEU A 86 -3.24 -4.90 -26.26
C LEU A 86 -3.66 -3.84 -25.22
N ALA A 87 -4.45 -2.84 -25.63
CA ALA A 87 -4.98 -1.84 -24.70
C ALA A 87 -5.94 -2.44 -23.66
N LEU A 88 -6.78 -3.40 -24.07
CA LEU A 88 -7.64 -4.16 -23.17
C LEU A 88 -6.83 -4.99 -22.17
N HIS A 89 -5.79 -5.67 -22.64
CA HIS A 89 -4.87 -6.40 -21.77
C HIS A 89 -4.18 -5.47 -20.76
N ASP A 90 -3.85 -4.23 -21.16
CA ASP A 90 -3.23 -3.24 -20.29
C ASP A 90 -4.13 -2.82 -19.11
N ILE A 91 -5.47 -2.89 -19.23
CA ILE A 91 -6.39 -2.61 -18.11
C ILE A 91 -6.05 -3.46 -16.89
N ARG A 92 -5.73 -4.74 -17.11
CA ARG A 92 -5.38 -5.69 -16.05
C ARG A 92 -3.99 -5.43 -15.46
N TRP A 93 -3.08 -4.89 -16.26
CA TRP A 93 -1.68 -4.67 -15.88
C TRP A 93 -1.40 -3.31 -15.25
N ILE A 94 -2.23 -2.30 -15.52
CA ILE A 94 -2.04 -0.93 -15.05
C ILE A 94 -1.96 -0.89 -13.52
N ASP A 95 -2.86 -1.59 -12.83
CA ASP A 95 -2.91 -1.56 -11.36
C ASP A 95 -1.64 -2.11 -10.72
N ASP A 96 -1.21 -3.29 -11.19
CA ASP A 96 0.03 -3.92 -10.73
C ASP A 96 1.24 -3.05 -11.03
N ARG A 97 1.28 -2.42 -12.21
CA ARG A 97 2.41 -1.58 -12.59
C ARG A 97 2.46 -0.28 -11.78
N VAL A 98 1.33 0.35 -11.54
CA VAL A 98 1.24 1.51 -10.64
C VAL A 98 1.69 1.12 -9.23
N ALA A 99 1.25 -0.02 -8.72
CA ALA A 99 1.67 -0.50 -7.39
C ALA A 99 3.19 -0.73 -7.32
N ARG A 100 3.77 -1.42 -8.32
CA ARG A 100 5.21 -1.67 -8.40
C ARG A 100 6.01 -0.38 -8.51
N LEU A 101 5.60 0.56 -9.37
CA LEU A 101 6.29 1.85 -9.54
C LEU A 101 6.21 2.69 -8.26
N ASN A 102 5.05 2.79 -7.65
CA ASN A 102 4.88 3.54 -6.41
C ASN A 102 5.68 2.92 -5.26
N LYS A 103 5.78 1.58 -5.19
CA LYS A 103 6.67 0.90 -4.24
C LYS A 103 8.13 1.29 -4.46
N ARG A 104 8.61 1.26 -5.72
CA ARG A 104 9.97 1.68 -6.06
C ARG A 104 10.25 3.15 -5.71
N LEU A 105 9.31 4.05 -6.02
CA LEU A 105 9.43 5.48 -5.69
C LEU A 105 9.52 5.72 -4.18
N ARG A 106 8.72 5.00 -3.38
CA ARG A 106 8.81 5.05 -1.92
C ARG A 106 10.20 4.61 -1.43
N MET A 107 10.69 3.48 -1.93
CA MET A 107 12.01 2.98 -1.57
C MET A 107 13.12 3.98 -1.94
N GLN A 108 13.08 4.57 -3.13
CA GLN A 108 14.06 5.57 -3.56
C GLN A 108 14.10 6.80 -2.65
N VAL A 109 12.93 7.29 -2.24
CA VAL A 109 12.86 8.47 -1.35
C VAL A 109 13.38 8.13 0.06
N TYR A 110 12.98 6.99 0.63
CA TYR A 110 13.37 6.67 2.00
C TYR A 110 14.81 6.19 2.13
N LEU A 111 15.33 5.44 1.14
CA LEU A 111 16.72 4.97 1.15
C LEU A 111 17.71 6.05 0.71
N GLY A 112 17.26 7.04 -0.07
CA GLY A 112 18.07 8.19 -0.46
C GLY A 112 18.18 9.27 0.63
N GLN A 113 17.52 9.09 1.78
CA GLN A 113 17.50 10.03 2.89
C GLN A 113 18.41 9.57 4.02
N THR A 114 19.71 9.76 3.81
CA THR A 114 20.69 9.61 4.88
C THR A 114 21.75 10.71 4.79
N PRO A 115 21.49 11.92 5.30
CA PRO A 115 22.47 12.53 6.18
C PRO A 115 22.54 11.65 7.44
N GLY A 116 23.73 11.19 7.80
CA GLY A 116 23.93 10.43 9.03
C GLY A 116 23.37 11.18 10.26
N PRO A 117 23.17 10.48 11.39
CA PRO A 117 22.81 11.15 12.64
C PRO A 117 23.76 12.33 12.88
N PRO A 118 23.26 13.48 13.37
CA PRO A 118 24.11 14.64 13.64
C PRO A 118 25.35 14.23 14.46
N PRO A 119 26.55 14.78 14.20
CA PRO A 119 27.72 14.48 15.00
C PRO A 119 27.42 14.76 16.48
N GLY A 120 27.55 13.73 17.32
CA GLY A 120 27.19 13.79 18.74
C GLY A 120 25.78 13.31 19.10
N PHE A 121 24.99 12.80 18.14
CA PHE A 121 23.69 12.17 18.44
C PHE A 121 23.90 10.86 19.20
N ARG A 122 23.86 10.94 20.53
CA ARG A 122 23.66 9.79 21.41
C ARG A 122 22.18 9.43 21.33
N GLY A 123 21.86 8.34 20.65
CA GLY A 123 20.50 7.80 20.71
C GLY A 123 20.10 7.54 22.16
N ARG A 124 18.80 7.43 22.44
CA ARG A 124 18.32 6.86 23.72
C ARG A 124 18.56 5.36 23.73
N PHE A 125 19.83 4.95 23.72
CA PHE A 125 20.21 3.67 24.27
C PHE A 125 20.32 3.93 25.76
N ALA A 126 19.43 3.34 26.55
CA ALA A 126 19.74 3.19 27.95
C ALA A 126 21.04 2.39 27.98
N GLU A 127 22.13 2.99 28.46
CA GLU A 127 23.27 2.25 29.00
C GLU A 127 22.78 1.59 30.30
N GLY A 128 21.87 0.64 30.15
CA GLY A 128 21.17 -0.06 31.20
C GLY A 128 21.01 -1.50 30.75
N ASP A 129 21.29 -2.40 31.69
CA ASP A 129 21.23 -3.85 31.57
C ASP A 129 20.06 -4.31 30.68
N PRO A 130 20.25 -5.18 29.67
CA PRO A 130 19.17 -5.67 28.79
C PRO A 130 17.93 -6.24 29.51
N ASP A 131 18.04 -6.53 30.81
CA ASP A 131 16.95 -7.05 31.65
C ASP A 131 16.12 -5.95 32.35
N GLU A 132 16.55 -4.69 32.35
CA GLU A 132 15.83 -3.59 32.97
C GLU A 132 14.95 -2.86 31.94
N TYR A 133 13.75 -3.39 31.72
CA TYR A 133 12.70 -2.70 30.96
C TYR A 133 12.11 -1.57 31.82
N PRO A 134 12.30 -0.27 31.49
CA PRO A 134 11.60 0.78 32.20
C PRO A 134 10.10 0.75 31.83
N PRO A 135 9.17 0.82 32.80
CA PRO A 135 7.72 0.70 32.59
C PRO A 135 7.08 1.87 31.81
N ILE A 136 7.88 2.79 31.28
CA ILE A 136 7.42 4.09 30.77
C ILE A 136 6.68 3.97 29.42
N LYS A 137 6.82 2.85 28.69
CA LYS A 137 6.16 2.66 27.38
C LYS A 137 4.67 2.25 27.45
N GLU A 138 4.14 1.95 28.63
CA GLU A 138 2.71 1.60 28.77
C GLU A 138 1.78 2.82 28.74
N LEU A 139 2.29 4.02 29.05
CA LEU A 139 1.50 5.26 29.06
C LEU A 139 1.37 5.92 27.68
N GLU A 140 2.27 5.64 26.74
CA GLU A 140 2.24 6.23 25.39
C GLU A 140 1.63 5.29 24.33
N GLN A 141 0.85 4.29 24.74
CA GLN A 141 0.12 3.48 23.78
C GLN A 141 -1.10 4.26 23.25
N PRO A 142 -1.22 4.47 21.92
CA PRO A 142 -2.39 5.11 21.35
C PRO A 142 -3.65 4.32 21.74
N ALA A 143 -4.72 5.03 22.10
CA ALA A 143 -5.96 4.47 22.67
C ALA A 143 -6.58 3.30 21.87
N HIS A 144 -6.25 3.18 20.58
CA HIS A 144 -6.70 2.10 19.70
C HIS A 144 -6.12 0.71 20.05
N ARG A 145 -5.01 0.61 20.80
CA ARG A 145 -4.42 -0.69 21.18
C ARG A 145 -5.06 -1.32 22.42
N ARG A 146 -5.58 -0.51 23.36
CA ARG A 146 -6.27 -0.99 24.58
C ARG A 146 -7.51 -1.83 24.27
N GLN A 147 -8.13 -1.65 23.10
CA GLN A 147 -9.29 -2.45 22.69
C GLN A 147 -8.94 -3.78 22.02
N GLN A 148 -7.71 -3.98 21.52
CA GLN A 148 -7.32 -5.24 20.87
C GLN A 148 -6.82 -6.30 21.86
N ASP A 149 -6.22 -5.88 22.98
CA ASP A 149 -5.67 -6.84 23.95
C ASP A 149 -6.73 -7.50 24.86
N ALA A 150 -7.97 -6.99 24.87
CA ALA A 150 -9.11 -7.72 25.44
C ALA A 150 -9.53 -8.94 24.59
N GLY A 151 -9.08 -9.02 23.33
CA GLY A 151 -9.39 -10.10 22.38
C GLY A 151 -8.34 -11.21 22.30
N HIS A 152 -7.25 -11.12 23.06
CA HIS A 152 -6.21 -12.14 23.14
C HIS A 152 -6.09 -12.70 24.56
N ALA A 153 -7.23 -13.09 25.14
CA ALA A 153 -7.23 -14.14 26.13
C ALA A 153 -6.57 -15.38 25.49
N ARG A 154 -5.45 -15.77 26.09
CA ARG A 154 -4.70 -17.03 25.96
C ARG A 154 -5.41 -18.08 25.10
N ARG A 155 -4.68 -18.64 24.13
CA ARG A 155 -5.02 -19.93 23.49
C ARG A 155 -5.05 -21.04 24.56
N ALA A 156 -6.10 -21.05 25.39
CA ALA A 156 -6.47 -22.15 26.24
C ALA A 156 -7.26 -23.13 25.37
N ARG A 157 -6.88 -24.40 25.42
CA ARG A 157 -7.57 -25.50 24.74
C ARG A 157 -9.06 -25.43 25.14
N ALA A 158 -9.96 -25.52 24.17
CA ALA A 158 -11.39 -25.53 24.46
C ALA A 158 -11.69 -26.70 25.44
N PRO A 159 -12.38 -26.44 26.56
CA PRO A 159 -12.63 -27.47 27.57
C PRO A 159 -13.48 -28.59 27.01
N SER A 160 -13.16 -29.82 27.41
CA SER A 160 -13.89 -31.01 26.97
C SER A 160 -15.32 -31.03 27.51
N LEU A 161 -16.22 -31.79 26.87
CA LEU A 161 -17.63 -31.86 27.22
C LEU A 161 -17.83 -32.33 28.68
N ALA A 162 -16.98 -33.25 29.15
CA ALA A 162 -16.97 -33.72 30.54
C ALA A 162 -16.59 -32.60 31.54
N GLU A 163 -15.66 -31.72 31.18
CA GLU A 163 -15.28 -30.56 31.99
C GLU A 163 -16.41 -29.51 32.00
N GLN A 164 -17.08 -29.31 30.87
CA GLN A 164 -18.22 -28.40 30.77
C GLN A 164 -19.40 -28.88 31.62
N GLU A 165 -19.72 -30.17 31.60
CA GLU A 165 -20.77 -30.75 32.46
C GLU A 165 -20.42 -30.63 33.94
N ARG A 166 -19.16 -30.84 34.32
CA ARG A 166 -18.70 -30.69 35.71
C ARG A 166 -18.83 -29.25 36.18
N LEU A 167 -18.44 -28.29 35.35
CA LEU A 167 -18.54 -26.87 35.65
C LEU A 167 -20.00 -26.40 35.77
N LEU A 168 -20.90 -26.95 34.93
CA LEU A 168 -22.34 -26.72 35.05
C LEU A 168 -22.90 -27.25 36.37
N ARG A 169 -22.50 -28.46 36.81
CA ARG A 169 -22.95 -29.01 38.10
C ARG A 169 -22.47 -28.15 39.28
N GLU A 170 -21.23 -27.66 39.22
CA GLU A 170 -20.67 -26.78 40.26
C GLU A 170 -21.40 -25.43 40.31
N LEU A 171 -21.72 -24.83 39.17
CA LEU A 171 -22.50 -23.58 39.11
C LEU A 171 -23.93 -23.76 39.64
N VAL A 172 -24.58 -24.88 39.34
CA VAL A 172 -25.92 -25.19 39.86
C VAL A 172 -25.87 -25.43 41.38
N ALA A 173 -24.86 -26.14 41.88
CA ALA A 173 -24.67 -26.35 43.31
C ALA A 173 -24.39 -25.03 44.06
N ALA A 174 -23.54 -24.17 43.50
CA ALA A 174 -23.24 -22.85 44.07
C ALA A 174 -24.47 -21.94 44.08
N ARG A 175 -25.29 -21.99 43.01
CA ARG A 175 -26.54 -21.23 42.93
C ARG A 175 -27.59 -21.74 43.93
N LYS A 176 -27.70 -23.05 44.13
CA LYS A 176 -28.62 -23.64 45.11
C LYS A 176 -28.22 -23.30 46.54
N LYS A 177 -26.91 -23.29 46.85
CA LYS A 177 -26.37 -22.86 48.14
C LYS A 177 -26.66 -21.38 48.43
N ARG A 178 -26.60 -20.53 47.39
CA ARG A 178 -26.89 -19.10 47.50
C ARG A 178 -28.39 -18.77 47.64
N ASN A 179 -29.27 -19.64 47.16
CA ASN A 179 -30.73 -19.43 47.18
C ASN A 179 -31.43 -20.25 48.28
N GLY A 180 -30.67 -20.94 49.16
CA GLY A 180 -31.18 -21.77 50.26
C GLY A 180 -30.83 -21.25 51.65
N GLU A 181 -30.28 -20.03 51.74
CA GLU A 181 -30.32 -19.15 52.92
C GLU A 181 -31.40 -18.08 52.68
#